data_AF-E0XY40-F1
#
_entry.id   AF-E0XY40-F1
#
_cell.length_a   1.000
_cell.length_b   1.000
_cell.length_c   1.000
_cell.angle_alpha   90.00
_cell.angle_beta   90.00
_cell.angle_gamma   90.00
#
_symmetry.space_group_name_H-M   'P 1'
#
loop_
_entity.id
_entity.type
_entity.pdbx_description
1 polymer ?
#
loop_
_entity_poly.entity_id
_entity_poly.type
_entity_poly.pdbx_seq_one_letter_code
_entity_poly.pdbx_strand_id
1 'polypeptide(L)'
;MLSLTLLILSLLPQTGWTQTPELAAQQAVAALTEELTVTPLEVEIASLTLEGTQASSPFADAFLGHVRDAMLRNDEDYQRVTRREVTLKTQTRGLEFTTPNYTSKDVKIKDAVLEGTYRETADTLFVQLRLVKTDGSRISSAEVPIALDKVTQEYKPAAVQKLKEEEDALGNLLTQPQTLQVTANLSKGNGAIYKEKEQIVVHFQSEEDVYVRLIYRDVNGEITPLYDSLRDFNRLLEGGKSHTIDTDGKYSWTVSCKDGCGPETLVVVASTSPLPPESTAYRWSLGDYVRGLQQQLVQSPGSPQTAVLTVSLTTVK
;
A
#
# COMPACT_ATOMS: atom_id res chain seq x y z
N MET A 1 -36.87 -15.65 41.18
CA MET A 1 -36.82 -15.54 39.70
C MET A 1 -35.46 -14.95 39.33
N LEU A 2 -34.48 -15.78 39.00
CA LEU A 2 -33.26 -15.33 38.33
C LEU A 2 -33.35 -15.84 36.89
N SER A 3 -33.44 -14.91 35.94
CA SER A 3 -33.43 -15.24 34.51
C SER A 3 -31.98 -15.42 34.07
N LEU A 4 -31.66 -16.65 33.69
CA LEU A 4 -30.37 -17.08 33.18
C LEU A 4 -30.35 -16.78 31.67
N THR A 5 -29.65 -15.73 31.25
CA THR A 5 -29.43 -15.44 29.82
C THR A 5 -28.38 -16.40 29.28
N LEU A 6 -28.86 -17.42 28.57
CA LEU A 6 -28.04 -18.42 27.90
C LEU A 6 -27.36 -17.78 26.68
N LEU A 7 -26.05 -17.54 26.78
CA LEU A 7 -25.22 -17.13 25.65
C LEU A 7 -24.98 -18.37 24.78
N ILE A 8 -25.72 -18.50 23.66
CA ILE A 8 -25.47 -19.55 22.68
C ILE A 8 -24.23 -19.12 21.88
N LEU A 9 -23.07 -19.56 22.36
CA LEU A 9 -21.84 -19.60 21.58
C LEU A 9 -22.05 -20.70 20.52
N SER A 10 -22.30 -20.31 19.28
CA SER A 10 -22.31 -21.23 18.14
C SER A 10 -20.89 -21.78 17.95
N LEU A 11 -20.61 -22.92 18.59
CA LEU A 11 -19.51 -23.80 18.19
C LEU A 11 -19.81 -24.30 16.77
N LEU A 12 -19.24 -23.63 15.78
CA LEU A 12 -19.05 -24.24 14.48
C LEU A 12 -18.12 -25.45 14.67
N PRO A 13 -18.49 -26.64 14.17
CA PRO A 13 -17.64 -27.81 14.26
C PRO A 13 -16.31 -27.52 13.53
N GLN A 14 -15.21 -27.83 14.21
CA GLN A 14 -13.84 -27.84 13.68
C GLN A 14 -13.70 -29.01 12.69
N THR A 15 -14.50 -29.03 11.63
CA THR A 15 -14.24 -29.88 10.47
C THR A 15 -13.04 -29.29 9.76
N GLY A 16 -11.97 -30.07 9.61
CA GLY A 16 -10.75 -29.67 8.93
C GLY A 16 -11.08 -28.90 7.67
N TRP A 17 -10.79 -27.60 7.67
CA TRP A 17 -11.12 -26.71 6.58
C TRP A 17 -10.40 -27.28 5.34
N THR A 18 -11.13 -27.75 4.34
CA THR A 18 -10.57 -28.19 3.04
C THR A 18 -10.65 -27.07 2.00
N GLN A 19 -10.78 -25.84 2.48
CA GLN A 19 -11.19 -24.70 1.67
C GLN A 19 -10.01 -24.16 0.87
N THR A 20 -10.16 -24.15 -0.46
CA THR A 20 -9.18 -23.55 -1.36
C THR A 20 -9.26 -22.02 -1.33
N PRO A 21 -8.20 -21.30 -1.72
CA PRO A 21 -8.23 -19.84 -1.81
C PRO A 21 -9.38 -19.29 -2.68
N GLU A 22 -9.68 -19.95 -3.80
CA GLU A 22 -10.77 -19.54 -4.69
C GLU A 22 -12.16 -19.67 -4.04
N LEU A 23 -12.42 -20.80 -3.37
CA LEU A 23 -13.70 -21.01 -2.71
C LEU A 23 -13.88 -20.05 -1.51
N ALA A 24 -12.79 -19.80 -0.77
CA ALA A 24 -12.78 -18.79 0.29
C ALA A 24 -13.09 -17.40 -0.25
N ALA A 25 -12.50 -17.00 -1.38
CA ALA A 25 -12.79 -15.71 -2.00
C ALA A 25 -14.27 -15.58 -2.41
N GLN A 26 -14.86 -16.65 -2.97
CA GLN A 26 -16.29 -16.66 -3.31
C GLN A 26 -17.18 -16.51 -2.07
N GLN A 27 -16.88 -17.23 -1.00
CA GLN A 27 -17.59 -17.09 0.28
C GLN A 27 -17.42 -15.69 0.88
N ALA A 28 -16.23 -15.11 0.80
CA ALA A 28 -15.99 -13.77 1.29
C ALA A 28 -16.84 -12.74 0.55
N VAL A 29 -16.96 -12.86 -0.78
CA VAL A 29 -17.84 -12.00 -1.58
C VAL A 29 -19.30 -12.19 -1.19
N ALA A 30 -19.78 -13.42 -1.03
CA ALA A 30 -21.15 -13.68 -0.58
C ALA A 30 -21.45 -13.01 0.78
N ALA A 31 -20.55 -13.15 1.76
CA ALA A 31 -20.69 -12.51 3.06
C ALA A 31 -20.63 -10.97 2.99
N LEU A 32 -19.75 -10.41 2.13
CA LEU A 32 -19.70 -8.96 1.89
C LEU A 32 -20.99 -8.43 1.27
N THR A 33 -21.62 -9.21 0.39
CA THR A 33 -22.88 -8.89 -0.30
C THR A 33 -24.07 -8.90 0.67
N GLU A 34 -24.14 -9.87 1.57
CA GLU A 34 -25.26 -9.99 2.53
C GLU A 34 -25.44 -8.76 3.43
N GLU A 35 -24.35 -8.05 3.73
CA GLU A 35 -24.38 -6.83 4.55
C GLU A 35 -24.66 -5.54 3.74
N LEU A 36 -24.77 -5.60 2.41
CA LEU A 36 -24.98 -4.41 1.59
C LEU A 36 -26.39 -3.85 1.77
N THR A 37 -26.47 -2.54 2.00
CA THR A 37 -27.75 -1.80 2.06
C THR A 37 -28.02 -0.97 0.81
N VAL A 38 -27.00 -0.81 -0.04
CA VAL A 38 -27.04 -0.05 -1.30
C VAL A 38 -26.35 -0.87 -2.38
N THR A 39 -27.06 -1.12 -3.48
CA THR A 39 -26.58 -1.88 -4.64
C THR A 39 -27.12 -1.27 -5.94
N PRO A 40 -26.41 -1.40 -7.07
CA PRO A 40 -25.06 -1.98 -7.19
C PRO A 40 -23.97 -0.97 -6.78
N LEU A 41 -22.78 -1.47 -6.42
CA LEU A 41 -21.60 -0.65 -6.07
C LEU A 41 -20.54 -0.64 -7.17
N GLU A 42 -19.88 0.51 -7.36
CA GLU A 42 -18.56 0.58 -7.98
C GLU A 42 -17.46 0.39 -6.94
N VAL A 43 -16.70 -0.70 -7.06
CA VAL A 43 -15.68 -1.12 -6.09
C VAL A 43 -14.27 -0.97 -6.66
N GLU A 44 -13.42 -0.31 -5.89
CA GLU A 44 -11.98 -0.29 -6.09
C GLU A 44 -11.32 -1.35 -5.19
N ILE A 45 -10.57 -2.27 -5.77
CA ILE A 45 -9.77 -3.23 -4.99
C ILE A 45 -8.40 -2.62 -4.69
N ALA A 46 -8.15 -2.38 -3.40
CA ALA A 46 -6.88 -1.90 -2.86
C ALA A 46 -5.96 -3.07 -2.48
N SER A 47 -5.43 -3.08 -1.26
CA SER A 47 -4.42 -4.04 -0.82
C SER A 47 -4.95 -5.05 0.19
N LEU A 48 -4.27 -6.21 0.22
CA LEU A 48 -4.43 -7.26 1.20
C LEU A 48 -3.05 -7.50 1.84
N THR A 49 -2.90 -7.19 3.12
CA THR A 49 -1.59 -7.20 3.80
C THR A 49 -1.53 -8.21 4.94
N LEU A 50 -0.33 -8.64 5.31
CA LEU A 50 -0.12 -9.50 6.46
C LEU A 50 -0.45 -8.71 7.73
N GLU A 51 -1.28 -9.28 8.61
CA GLU A 51 -1.76 -8.63 9.82
C GLU A 51 -0.60 -8.09 10.68
N GLY A 52 -0.74 -6.83 11.09
CA GLY A 52 0.28 -6.12 11.86
C GLY A 52 1.50 -5.68 11.05
N THR A 53 1.40 -5.67 9.72
CA THR A 53 2.41 -5.12 8.80
C THR A 53 1.75 -4.45 7.59
N GLN A 54 2.51 -3.68 6.80
CA GLN A 54 2.08 -3.18 5.49
C GLN A 54 2.51 -4.09 4.33
N ALA A 55 3.11 -5.25 4.62
CA ALA A 55 3.61 -6.18 3.62
C ALA A 55 2.49 -6.96 2.96
N SER A 56 2.52 -7.07 1.63
CA SER A 56 1.64 -7.96 0.86
C SER A 56 2.42 -9.20 0.41
N SER A 57 1.80 -10.08 -0.39
CA SER A 57 2.42 -11.33 -0.83
C SER A 57 1.84 -11.85 -2.15
N PRO A 58 2.57 -12.74 -2.88
CA PRO A 58 2.01 -13.42 -4.04
C PRO A 58 0.67 -14.11 -3.78
N PHE A 59 0.47 -14.68 -2.58
CA PHE A 59 -0.83 -15.19 -2.16
C PHE A 59 -1.90 -14.10 -2.13
N ALA A 60 -1.61 -12.95 -1.53
CA ALA A 60 -2.54 -11.84 -1.45
C ALA A 60 -2.96 -11.32 -2.85
N ASP A 61 -2.00 -11.26 -3.79
CA ASP A 61 -2.29 -10.95 -5.21
C ASP A 61 -3.28 -11.96 -5.80
N ALA A 62 -2.99 -13.25 -5.66
CA ALA A 62 -3.83 -14.30 -6.23
C ALA A 62 -5.24 -14.30 -5.61
N PHE A 63 -5.32 -14.17 -4.27
CA PHE A 63 -6.58 -14.15 -3.54
C PHE A 63 -7.47 -12.97 -3.95
N LEU A 64 -6.93 -11.75 -4.01
CA LEU A 64 -7.67 -10.58 -4.50
C LEU A 64 -8.08 -10.72 -5.97
N GLY A 65 -7.35 -11.50 -6.77
CA GLY A 65 -7.75 -11.88 -8.13
C GLY A 65 -9.04 -12.71 -8.13
N HIS A 66 -9.11 -13.73 -7.28
CA HIS A 66 -10.33 -14.55 -7.11
C HIS A 66 -11.50 -13.73 -6.56
N VAL A 67 -11.26 -12.81 -5.62
CA VAL A 67 -12.29 -11.90 -5.09
C VAL A 67 -12.85 -11.02 -6.19
N ARG A 68 -11.98 -10.39 -7.00
CA ARG A 68 -12.40 -9.59 -8.15
C ARG A 68 -13.30 -10.39 -9.09
N ASP A 69 -12.85 -11.59 -9.47
CA ASP A 69 -13.57 -12.43 -10.42
C ASP A 69 -14.92 -12.90 -9.85
N ALA A 70 -15.02 -13.12 -8.53
CA ALA A 70 -16.28 -13.42 -7.86
C ALA A 70 -17.23 -12.22 -7.80
N MET A 71 -16.74 -11.01 -7.49
CA MET A 71 -17.56 -9.79 -7.52
C MET A 71 -18.07 -9.48 -8.93
N LEU A 72 -17.22 -9.61 -9.95
CA LEU A 72 -17.61 -9.39 -11.36
C LEU A 72 -18.67 -10.37 -11.88
N ARG A 73 -18.80 -11.55 -11.26
CA ARG A 73 -19.87 -12.51 -11.57
C ARG A 73 -21.20 -12.16 -10.90
N ASN A 74 -21.20 -11.27 -9.91
CA ASN A 74 -22.40 -10.77 -9.23
C ASN A 74 -22.67 -9.33 -9.67
N ASP A 75 -23.12 -9.17 -10.92
CA ASP A 75 -23.36 -7.87 -11.56
C ASP A 75 -24.61 -7.14 -11.04
N GLU A 76 -25.49 -7.85 -10.32
CA GLU A 76 -26.63 -7.26 -9.60
C GLU A 76 -26.16 -6.39 -8.43
N ASP A 77 -25.11 -6.80 -7.72
CA ASP A 77 -24.60 -6.10 -6.54
C ASP A 77 -23.33 -5.28 -6.82
N TYR A 78 -22.56 -5.64 -7.85
CA TYR A 78 -21.31 -4.98 -8.22
C TYR A 78 -21.31 -4.58 -9.69
N GLN A 79 -21.65 -3.32 -9.97
CA GLN A 79 -21.73 -2.80 -11.34
C GLN A 79 -20.35 -2.69 -11.98
N ARG A 80 -19.33 -2.36 -11.20
CA ARG A 80 -17.96 -2.17 -11.69
C ARG A 80 -16.97 -2.54 -10.62
N VAL A 81 -16.05 -3.44 -10.94
CA VAL A 81 -14.97 -3.84 -10.04
C VAL A 81 -13.66 -3.63 -10.76
N THR A 82 -12.86 -2.74 -10.23
CA THR A 82 -11.57 -2.41 -10.82
C THR A 82 -10.52 -2.62 -9.76
N ARG A 83 -9.48 -3.38 -10.09
CA ARG A 83 -8.21 -3.18 -9.40
C ARG A 83 -7.71 -1.80 -9.77
N ARG A 84 -7.05 -1.13 -8.82
CA ARG A 84 -6.31 0.09 -9.14
C ARG A 84 -5.25 -0.26 -10.19
N GLU A 85 -5.54 0.04 -11.45
CA GLU A 85 -4.68 -0.22 -12.60
C GLU A 85 -3.99 1.06 -13.06
N VAL A 86 -2.71 0.95 -13.39
CA VAL A 86 -1.98 2.00 -14.10
C VAL A 86 -2.34 1.86 -15.58
N THR A 87 -2.98 2.88 -16.17
CA THR A 87 -3.22 2.87 -17.62
C THR A 87 -1.91 3.22 -18.34
N LEU A 88 -1.29 2.22 -18.96
CA LEU A 88 -0.11 2.37 -19.81
C LEU A 88 -0.45 2.94 -21.20
N LYS A 89 0.44 3.76 -21.76
CA LYS A 89 0.68 3.82 -23.21
C LYS A 89 2.12 3.37 -23.50
N THR A 90 2.25 2.09 -23.90
CA THR A 90 3.34 1.42 -24.66
C THR A 90 4.84 1.61 -24.27
N GLN A 91 5.38 0.57 -23.59
CA GLN A 91 6.73 -0.11 -23.57
C GLN A 91 8.04 0.62 -24.01
N THR A 92 9.20 0.52 -23.33
CA THR A 92 10.06 -0.67 -23.03
C THR A 92 11.22 -0.40 -22.01
N ARG A 93 11.65 -1.47 -21.27
CA ARG A 93 12.86 -1.70 -20.39
C ARG A 93 12.73 -1.34 -18.89
N GLY A 94 12.83 -2.30 -17.94
CA GLY A 94 14.06 -2.87 -17.34
C GLY A 94 14.49 -2.00 -16.14
N LEU A 95 14.91 -2.49 -14.96
CA LEU A 95 15.53 -1.58 -13.96
C LEU A 95 16.88 -1.08 -14.49
N GLU A 96 16.80 -0.05 -15.30
CA GLU A 96 17.86 0.81 -15.81
C GLU A 96 17.21 2.19 -16.02
N PHE A 97 17.84 3.24 -15.50
CA PHE A 97 17.34 4.62 -15.58
C PHE A 97 17.22 5.08 -17.05
N THR A 98 16.00 5.13 -17.59
CA THR A 98 15.71 5.72 -18.91
C THR A 98 14.32 6.37 -18.94
N THR A 99 14.12 7.24 -19.93
CA THR A 99 13.01 8.21 -20.05
C THR A 99 11.81 7.71 -20.88
N PRO A 100 10.57 7.71 -20.35
CA PRO A 100 9.35 7.60 -21.15
C PRO A 100 8.32 8.73 -20.92
N ASN A 101 7.34 8.79 -21.83
CA ASN A 101 6.37 9.90 -22.04
C ASN A 101 4.96 9.50 -21.56
N TYR A 102 4.25 10.35 -20.79
CA TYR A 102 3.01 10.00 -20.08
C TYR A 102 1.75 10.74 -20.57
N THR A 103 0.60 10.05 -20.51
CA THR A 103 -0.73 10.67 -20.33
C THR A 103 -1.60 9.78 -19.45
N SER A 104 -1.98 10.25 -18.24
CA SER A 104 -2.97 9.62 -17.35
C SER A 104 -4.40 9.82 -17.89
N LYS A 105 -5.28 8.82 -17.72
CA LYS A 105 -6.74 9.01 -17.73
C LYS A 105 -7.25 8.58 -16.36
N ASP A 106 -7.67 9.55 -15.55
CA ASP A 106 -8.23 9.30 -14.22
C ASP A 106 -9.64 8.71 -14.34
N VAL A 107 -9.76 7.41 -14.13
CA VAL A 107 -11.06 6.78 -13.91
C VAL A 107 -11.35 6.82 -12.41
N LYS A 108 -12.08 7.83 -11.95
CA LYS A 108 -12.54 7.89 -10.55
C LYS A 108 -13.55 6.76 -10.30
N ILE A 109 -13.26 5.90 -9.32
CA ILE A 109 -14.20 4.93 -8.76
C ILE A 109 -14.87 5.62 -7.57
N LYS A 110 -16.19 5.46 -7.42
CA LYS A 110 -16.99 6.42 -6.66
C LYS A 110 -17.61 5.91 -5.37
N ASP A 111 -17.74 4.60 -5.16
CA ASP A 111 -18.63 4.13 -4.10
C ASP A 111 -17.91 3.42 -2.94
N ALA A 112 -17.01 2.48 -3.23
CA ALA A 112 -16.36 1.69 -2.19
C ALA A 112 -14.91 1.30 -2.52
N VAL A 113 -14.12 1.12 -1.46
CA VAL A 113 -12.77 0.56 -1.49
C VAL A 113 -12.80 -0.78 -0.75
N LEU A 114 -12.30 -1.84 -1.39
CA LEU A 114 -12.07 -3.15 -0.78
C LEU A 114 -10.61 -3.23 -0.31
N GLU A 115 -10.43 -3.43 0.98
CA GLU A 115 -9.12 -3.64 1.62
C GLU A 115 -9.18 -4.80 2.61
N GLY A 116 -8.03 -5.33 3.02
CA GLY A 116 -8.02 -6.46 3.95
C GLY A 116 -6.68 -6.77 4.59
N THR A 117 -6.74 -7.69 5.54
CA THR A 117 -5.56 -8.30 6.16
C THR A 117 -5.67 -9.82 6.14
N TYR A 118 -4.54 -10.52 6.27
CA TYR A 118 -4.52 -11.95 6.48
C TYR A 118 -3.56 -12.34 7.61
N ARG A 119 -3.89 -13.40 8.34
CA ARG A 119 -3.08 -13.91 9.46
C ARG A 119 -3.04 -15.43 9.46
N GLU A 120 -1.92 -15.97 9.89
CA GLU A 120 -1.73 -17.40 10.10
C GLU A 120 -2.08 -17.77 11.55
N THR A 121 -2.83 -18.85 11.75
CA THR A 121 -3.08 -19.43 13.07
C THR A 121 -3.15 -20.94 12.94
N ALA A 122 -2.21 -21.65 13.57
CA ALA A 122 -2.02 -23.09 13.41
C ALA A 122 -1.93 -23.47 11.92
N ASP A 123 -2.81 -24.33 11.42
CA ASP A 123 -2.79 -24.83 10.04
C ASP A 123 -3.73 -24.03 9.10
N THR A 124 -4.12 -22.82 9.49
CA THR A 124 -5.14 -22.02 8.79
C THR A 124 -4.66 -20.59 8.57
N LEU A 125 -4.90 -20.10 7.35
CA LEU A 125 -4.77 -18.69 6.99
C LEU A 125 -6.15 -18.04 7.01
N PHE A 126 -6.36 -17.07 7.90
CA PHE A 126 -7.58 -16.28 7.96
C PHE A 126 -7.39 -15.02 7.12
N VAL A 127 -8.30 -14.79 6.18
CA VAL A 127 -8.34 -13.56 5.38
C VAL A 127 -9.55 -12.74 5.82
N GLN A 128 -9.29 -11.52 6.26
CA GLN A 128 -10.30 -10.53 6.61
C GLN A 128 -10.37 -9.47 5.52
N LEU A 129 -11.55 -9.27 4.94
CA LEU A 129 -11.84 -8.23 3.96
C LEU A 129 -12.83 -7.22 4.53
N ARG A 130 -12.70 -5.97 4.09
CA ARG A 130 -13.58 -4.87 4.46
C ARG A 130 -13.90 -4.05 3.22
N LEU A 131 -15.18 -3.80 2.98
CA LEU A 131 -15.62 -2.74 2.08
C LEU A 131 -15.83 -1.48 2.90
N VAL A 132 -15.17 -0.39 2.50
CA VAL A 132 -15.26 0.92 3.14
C VAL A 132 -15.65 1.97 2.11
N LYS A 133 -16.31 3.05 2.54
CA LYS A 133 -16.51 4.24 1.72
C LYS A 133 -15.19 4.99 1.57
N THR A 134 -15.17 5.97 0.66
CA THR A 134 -14.03 6.87 0.46
C THR A 134 -13.64 7.69 1.70
N ASP A 135 -14.57 7.88 2.64
CA ASP A 135 -14.32 8.51 3.95
C ASP A 135 -13.79 7.54 5.03
N GLY A 136 -13.59 6.26 4.68
CA GLY A 136 -13.12 5.20 5.57
C GLY A 136 -14.21 4.54 6.41
N SER A 137 -15.48 4.96 6.31
CA SER A 137 -16.57 4.32 7.03
C SER A 137 -16.87 2.92 6.48
N ARG A 138 -17.06 1.94 7.38
CA ARG A 138 -17.34 0.55 7.01
C ARG A 138 -18.70 0.44 6.30
N ILE A 139 -18.72 -0.30 5.19
CA ILE A 139 -19.90 -0.77 4.48
C ILE A 139 -20.19 -2.21 4.90
N SER A 140 -19.24 -3.12 4.69
CA SER A 140 -19.35 -4.53 5.07
C SER A 140 -18.00 -5.16 5.39
N SER A 141 -18.01 -6.34 6.00
CA SER A 141 -16.79 -7.10 6.29
C SER A 141 -17.02 -8.60 6.17
N ALA A 142 -15.98 -9.33 5.79
CA ALA A 142 -15.98 -10.79 5.79
C ALA A 142 -14.67 -11.32 6.36
N GLU A 143 -14.73 -12.44 7.06
CA GLU A 143 -13.55 -13.21 7.43
C GLU A 143 -13.73 -14.64 6.96
N VAL A 144 -12.75 -15.15 6.21
CA VAL A 144 -12.76 -16.50 5.66
C VAL A 144 -11.46 -17.24 6.00
N PRO A 145 -11.56 -18.48 6.46
CA PRO A 145 -10.39 -19.34 6.64
C PRO A 145 -10.02 -20.09 5.35
N ILE A 146 -8.75 -20.38 5.22
CA ILE A 146 -8.14 -21.13 4.12
C ILE A 146 -7.16 -22.11 4.75
N ALA A 147 -7.19 -23.36 4.30
CA ALA A 147 -6.25 -24.36 4.78
C ALA A 147 -4.85 -24.07 4.24
N LEU A 148 -3.82 -24.03 5.10
CA LEU A 148 -2.46 -23.70 4.68
C LEU A 148 -1.91 -24.68 3.64
N ASP A 149 -2.31 -25.96 3.70
CA ASP A 149 -1.90 -26.98 2.73
C ASP A 149 -2.47 -26.74 1.31
N LYS A 150 -3.45 -25.83 1.16
CA LYS A 150 -4.00 -25.39 -0.12
C LYS A 150 -3.41 -24.08 -0.62
N VAL A 151 -2.58 -23.41 0.17
CA VAL A 151 -1.89 -22.18 -0.22
C VAL A 151 -0.62 -22.54 -0.99
N THR A 152 -0.63 -22.31 -2.30
CA THR A 152 0.49 -22.68 -3.19
C THR A 152 1.48 -21.54 -3.40
N GLN A 153 1.02 -20.30 -3.26
CA GLN A 153 1.85 -19.10 -3.35
C GLN A 153 2.55 -18.82 -2.03
N GLU A 154 3.69 -18.13 -2.08
CA GLU A 154 4.29 -17.55 -0.89
C GLU A 154 3.30 -16.55 -0.27
N TYR A 155 2.94 -16.80 1.00
CA TYR A 155 2.02 -15.92 1.74
C TYR A 155 2.73 -15.12 2.82
N LYS A 156 3.89 -15.56 3.30
CA LYS A 156 4.64 -14.88 4.35
C LYS A 156 6.03 -14.49 3.83
N PRO A 157 6.26 -13.21 3.51
CA PRO A 157 7.56 -12.77 3.03
C PRO A 157 8.67 -13.06 4.06
N ALA A 158 9.83 -13.53 3.62
CA ALA A 158 10.94 -13.85 4.51
C ALA A 158 11.43 -12.65 5.35
N ALA A 159 11.24 -11.41 4.87
CA ALA A 159 11.68 -10.18 5.52
C ALA A 159 10.68 -9.57 6.51
N VAL A 160 9.52 -10.20 6.76
CA VAL A 160 8.41 -9.65 7.58
C VAL A 160 8.86 -9.08 8.93
N GLN A 161 9.73 -9.77 9.65
CA GLN A 161 10.17 -9.31 10.97
C GLN A 161 10.97 -8.00 10.90
N LYS A 162 11.87 -7.89 9.92
CA LYS A 162 12.67 -6.66 9.71
C LYS A 162 11.78 -5.50 9.28
N LEU A 163 10.81 -5.77 8.42
CA LEU A 163 9.85 -4.76 7.97
C LEU A 163 9.02 -4.24 9.13
N LYS A 164 8.57 -5.13 10.03
CA LYS A 164 7.83 -4.72 11.22
C LYS A 164 8.65 -3.85 12.17
N GLU A 165 9.89 -4.25 12.45
CA GLU A 165 10.81 -3.45 13.29
C GLU A 165 11.06 -2.06 12.72
N GLU A 166 11.14 -1.97 11.40
CA GLU A 166 11.36 -0.73 10.67
C GLU A 166 10.09 0.12 10.56
N GLU A 167 8.93 -0.49 10.33
CA GLU A 167 7.61 0.15 10.42
C GLU A 167 7.38 0.72 11.82
N ASP A 168 7.73 -0.01 12.88
CA ASP A 168 7.66 0.48 14.26
C ASP A 168 8.63 1.64 14.48
N ALA A 169 9.86 1.55 13.96
CA ALA A 169 10.84 2.63 14.05
C ALA A 169 10.40 3.89 13.31
N LEU A 170 9.82 3.76 12.11
CA LEU A 170 9.28 4.86 11.32
C LEU A 170 8.00 5.40 11.94
N GLY A 171 7.07 4.54 12.36
CA GLY A 171 5.82 4.90 13.03
C GLY A 171 6.05 5.74 14.27
N ASN A 172 7.05 5.39 15.08
CA ASN A 172 7.48 6.20 16.23
C ASN A 172 7.97 7.60 15.81
N LEU A 173 8.61 7.76 14.64
CA LEU A 173 8.98 9.08 14.12
C LEU A 173 7.78 9.89 13.64
N LEU A 174 6.75 9.22 13.12
CA LEU A 174 5.50 9.83 12.67
C LEU A 174 4.59 10.29 13.83
N THR A 175 4.88 9.89 15.08
CA THR A 175 4.16 10.38 16.27
C THR A 175 4.49 11.82 16.64
N GLN A 176 5.54 12.40 16.04
CA GLN A 176 5.81 13.83 16.19
C GLN A 176 4.73 14.64 15.46
N PRO A 177 4.28 15.78 16.02
CA PRO A 177 3.27 16.61 15.37
C PRO A 177 3.75 17.03 13.97
N GLN A 178 3.11 16.49 12.94
CA GLN A 178 3.30 16.98 11.58
C GLN A 178 2.55 18.28 11.43
N THR A 179 3.26 19.31 10.98
CA THR A 179 2.69 20.66 10.81
C THR A 179 2.30 20.93 9.36
N LEU A 180 2.57 19.98 8.45
CA LEU A 180 2.12 19.99 7.07
C LEU A 180 1.08 18.89 6.84
N GLN A 181 0.04 19.21 6.09
CA GLN A 181 -0.89 18.24 5.54
C GLN A 181 -0.42 17.84 4.13
N VAL A 182 -0.03 16.58 3.99
CA VAL A 182 0.40 16.02 2.71
C VAL A 182 -0.21 14.64 2.50
N THR A 183 -0.36 14.26 1.24
CA THR A 183 -0.78 12.92 0.84
C THR A 183 0.22 12.38 -0.16
N ALA A 184 0.59 11.10 0.01
CA ALA A 184 1.42 10.38 -0.92
C ALA A 184 0.82 8.99 -1.12
N ASN A 185 0.60 8.62 -2.38
CA ASN A 185 0.01 7.33 -2.74
C ASN A 185 0.73 6.76 -3.96
N LEU A 186 0.88 5.44 -3.97
CA LEU A 186 1.24 4.76 -5.21
C LEU A 186 0.04 4.68 -6.14
N SER A 187 0.30 4.60 -7.43
CA SER A 187 -0.77 4.41 -8.43
C SER A 187 -1.52 3.09 -8.28
N LYS A 188 -1.02 2.11 -7.52
CA LYS A 188 -1.77 0.90 -7.14
C LYS A 188 -2.23 0.91 -5.67
N GLY A 189 -1.97 2.00 -4.93
CA GLY A 189 -2.28 2.13 -3.51
C GLY A 189 -1.16 1.67 -2.60
N ASN A 190 -1.30 1.97 -1.30
CA ASN A 190 -0.30 1.62 -0.30
C ASN A 190 -0.41 0.12 0.03
N GLY A 191 0.73 -0.57 0.14
CA GLY A 191 0.81 -2.02 0.29
C GLY A 191 0.56 -2.78 -1.01
N ALA A 192 0.58 -2.11 -2.17
CA ALA A 192 0.29 -2.74 -3.45
C ALA A 192 1.41 -3.65 -3.96
N ILE A 193 1.04 -4.60 -4.81
CA ILE A 193 1.97 -5.53 -5.45
C ILE A 193 2.34 -5.04 -6.85
N TYR A 194 3.65 -5.05 -7.10
CA TYR A 194 4.24 -4.72 -8.40
C TYR A 194 5.04 -5.90 -8.96
N LYS A 195 4.73 -6.32 -10.18
CA LYS A 195 5.39 -7.43 -10.90
C LYS A 195 6.65 -6.94 -11.61
N GLU A 196 7.56 -7.84 -11.94
CA GLU A 196 8.77 -7.51 -12.71
C GLU A 196 8.38 -6.75 -13.99
N LYS A 197 9.10 -5.65 -14.26
CA LYS A 197 8.86 -4.68 -15.34
C LYS A 197 7.62 -3.81 -15.18
N GLU A 198 6.84 -3.91 -14.10
CA GLU A 198 5.80 -2.94 -13.83
C GLU A 198 6.39 -1.62 -13.33
N GLN A 199 5.68 -0.53 -13.62
CA GLN A 199 6.10 0.81 -13.27
C GLN A 199 5.52 1.24 -11.94
N ILE A 200 6.38 1.80 -11.08
CA ILE A 200 5.99 2.45 -9.84
C ILE A 200 5.83 3.94 -10.13
N VAL A 201 4.66 4.48 -9.81
CA VAL A 201 4.33 5.89 -9.95
C VAL A 201 3.80 6.37 -8.61
N VAL A 202 4.32 7.51 -8.15
CA VAL A 202 3.97 8.13 -6.88
C VAL A 202 3.19 9.42 -7.16
N HIS A 203 2.01 9.53 -6.57
CA HIS A 203 1.22 10.76 -6.59
C HIS A 203 1.36 11.46 -5.25
N PHE A 204 1.65 12.75 -5.29
CA PHE A 204 1.89 13.58 -4.13
C PHE A 204 1.03 14.86 -4.19
N GLN A 205 0.49 15.25 -3.05
CA GLN A 205 -0.22 16.50 -2.92
C GLN A 205 0.01 17.10 -1.53
N SER A 206 0.15 18.42 -1.48
CA SER A 206 0.22 19.22 -0.27
C SER A 206 -0.73 20.40 -0.36
N GLU A 207 -1.13 20.97 0.78
CA GLU A 207 -1.88 22.24 0.81
C GLU A 207 -0.97 23.45 0.55
N GLU A 208 0.29 23.35 0.99
CA GLU A 208 1.30 24.41 0.90
C GLU A 208 2.36 24.10 -0.15
N ASP A 209 3.09 25.14 -0.59
CA ASP A 209 4.25 24.98 -1.46
C ASP A 209 5.40 24.30 -0.70
N VAL A 210 5.94 23.22 -1.25
CA VAL A 210 6.89 22.35 -0.52
C VAL A 210 8.03 21.82 -1.39
N TYR A 211 9.17 21.61 -0.74
CA TYR A 211 10.25 20.76 -1.26
C TYR A 211 10.00 19.32 -0.83
N VAL A 212 10.26 18.38 -1.74
CA VAL A 212 9.97 16.94 -1.52
C VAL A 212 11.19 16.09 -1.83
N ARG A 213 11.45 15.09 -0.99
CA ARG A 213 12.43 14.01 -1.24
C ARG A 213 11.78 12.65 -1.06
N LEU A 214 12.11 11.73 -1.97
CA LEU A 214 11.68 10.33 -1.91
C LEU A 214 12.91 9.48 -1.62
N ILE A 215 12.78 8.70 -0.56
CA ILE A 215 13.82 7.79 -0.10
C ILE A 215 13.24 6.39 -0.24
N TYR A 216 13.89 5.55 -1.01
CA TYR A 216 13.49 4.18 -1.24
C TYR A 216 14.40 3.23 -0.49
N ARG A 217 13.82 2.16 0.02
CA ARG A 217 14.53 1.05 0.59
C ARG A 217 14.09 -0.22 -0.10
N ASP A 218 15.05 -0.92 -0.68
CA ASP A 218 14.81 -2.17 -1.38
C ASP A 218 14.61 -3.36 -0.42
N VAL A 219 14.44 -4.54 -1.01
CA VAL A 219 14.25 -5.82 -0.29
C VAL A 219 15.47 -6.26 0.51
N ASN A 220 16.65 -5.79 0.13
CA ASN A 220 17.93 -6.09 0.78
C ASN A 220 18.25 -5.08 1.91
N GLY A 221 17.48 -3.99 2.01
CA GLY A 221 17.71 -2.92 2.97
C GLY A 221 18.62 -1.81 2.47
N GLU A 222 18.94 -1.79 1.18
CA GLU A 222 19.69 -0.69 0.57
C GLU A 222 18.80 0.55 0.45
N ILE A 223 19.29 1.67 0.98
CA ILE A 223 18.58 2.95 0.99
C ILE A 223 19.10 3.85 -0.13
N THR A 224 18.21 4.16 -1.07
CA THR A 224 18.49 5.00 -2.23
C THR A 224 17.52 6.18 -2.30
N PRO A 225 18.02 7.42 -2.29
CA PRO A 225 17.20 8.58 -2.62
C PRO A 225 16.81 8.56 -4.10
N LEU A 226 15.52 8.45 -4.38
CA LEU A 226 15.01 8.33 -5.76
C LEU A 226 14.71 9.69 -6.41
N TYR A 227 14.38 10.69 -5.59
CA TYR A 227 13.95 11.99 -6.07
C TYR A 227 14.21 13.06 -5.02
N ASP A 228 14.66 14.23 -5.45
CA ASP A 228 14.68 15.45 -4.66
C ASP A 228 14.29 16.65 -5.53
N SER A 229 13.21 17.35 -5.14
CA SER A 229 12.64 18.43 -5.94
C SER A 229 13.62 19.59 -6.15
N LEU A 230 14.46 19.90 -5.15
CA LEU A 230 15.43 20.99 -5.24
C LEU A 230 16.72 20.54 -5.94
N ARG A 231 17.32 19.43 -5.52
CA ARG A 231 18.60 18.95 -6.08
C ARG A 231 18.47 18.55 -7.54
N ASP A 232 17.43 17.79 -7.88
CA ASP A 232 17.33 17.15 -9.19
C ASP A 232 16.62 18.04 -10.24
N PHE A 233 15.77 18.96 -9.78
CA PHE A 233 14.90 19.79 -10.62
C PHE A 233 14.91 21.28 -10.27
N ASN A 234 15.59 21.70 -9.20
CA ASN A 234 15.57 23.08 -8.69
C ASN A 234 14.16 23.66 -8.57
N ARG A 235 13.24 22.86 -8.02
CA ARG A 235 11.80 23.09 -8.04
C ARG A 235 11.17 23.02 -6.65
N LEU A 236 10.28 23.98 -6.41
CA LEU A 236 9.29 23.97 -5.35
C LEU A 236 7.99 23.40 -5.93
N LEU A 237 7.38 22.41 -5.27
CA LEU A 237 6.10 21.85 -5.68
C LEU A 237 4.97 22.72 -5.13
N GLU A 238 4.07 23.14 -6.02
CA GLU A 238 2.99 24.07 -5.68
C GLU A 238 1.90 23.40 -4.83
N GLY A 239 1.45 24.08 -3.78
CA GLY A 239 0.34 23.67 -2.93
C GLY A 239 -1.00 23.66 -3.68
N GLY A 240 -1.92 22.85 -3.19
CA GLY A 240 -3.27 22.69 -3.76
C GLY A 240 -3.32 21.95 -5.10
N LYS A 241 -2.19 21.46 -5.60
CA LYS A 241 -2.09 20.68 -6.85
C LYS A 241 -1.65 19.25 -6.57
N SER A 242 -2.22 18.32 -7.32
CA SER A 242 -1.71 16.95 -7.38
C SER A 242 -0.53 16.92 -8.34
N HIS A 243 0.61 16.45 -7.83
CA HIS A 243 1.82 16.21 -8.59
C HIS A 243 1.99 14.71 -8.75
N THR A 244 2.16 14.26 -9.99
CA THR A 244 2.83 12.99 -10.18
C THR A 244 4.30 13.26 -9.92
N ILE A 245 4.89 12.57 -8.95
CA ILE A 245 6.34 12.50 -8.81
C ILE A 245 6.81 11.54 -9.90
N ASP A 246 6.64 11.99 -11.13
CA ASP A 246 7.50 11.61 -12.22
C ASP A 246 8.51 12.74 -12.36
N THR A 247 9.55 12.45 -13.11
CA THR A 247 10.75 13.26 -13.17
C THR A 247 10.74 14.13 -14.41
N ASP A 248 9.60 14.71 -14.75
CA ASP A 248 9.36 15.42 -16.02
C ASP A 248 9.86 14.58 -17.22
N GLY A 249 9.64 13.26 -17.15
CA GLY A 249 10.11 12.27 -18.13
C GLY A 249 11.58 11.84 -18.04
N LYS A 250 12.38 12.29 -17.06
CA LYS A 250 13.84 12.04 -16.93
C LYS A 250 14.21 10.65 -16.36
N TYR A 251 13.30 10.03 -15.63
CA TYR A 251 13.43 8.79 -14.86
C TYR A 251 12.05 8.13 -14.67
N SER A 252 11.93 6.86 -15.04
CA SER A 252 10.84 6.00 -14.61
C SER A 252 11.36 4.94 -13.65
N TRP A 253 10.63 4.65 -12.57
CA TRP A 253 10.93 3.54 -11.69
C TRP A 253 10.15 2.31 -12.15
N THR A 254 10.88 1.30 -12.60
CA THR A 254 10.33 0.02 -13.04
C THR A 254 10.74 -1.04 -12.03
N VAL A 255 10.03 -2.13 -11.82
CA VAL A 255 10.49 -3.21 -10.93
C VAL A 255 11.49 -4.11 -11.67
N SER A 256 12.56 -4.52 -10.98
CA SER A 256 13.43 -5.63 -11.41
C SER A 256 13.76 -6.50 -10.23
N CYS A 257 13.55 -7.79 -10.41
CA CYS A 257 13.83 -8.79 -9.39
C CYS A 257 15.25 -9.37 -9.53
N LYS A 258 16.16 -8.67 -10.21
CA LYS A 258 17.54 -9.14 -10.45
C LYS A 258 18.28 -9.40 -9.14
N ASP A 259 18.15 -8.47 -8.19
CA ASP A 259 18.83 -8.50 -6.90
C ASP A 259 17.89 -8.92 -5.75
N GLY A 260 16.67 -9.32 -6.09
CA GLY A 260 15.62 -9.77 -5.15
C GLY A 260 14.28 -9.08 -5.41
N CYS A 261 13.21 -9.70 -4.92
CA CYS A 261 11.86 -9.12 -4.89
C CYS A 261 11.18 -9.53 -3.58
N GLY A 262 10.29 -8.67 -3.09
CA GLY A 262 9.72 -8.77 -1.74
C GLY A 262 9.20 -7.41 -1.28
N PRO A 263 8.94 -7.25 0.03
CA PRO A 263 8.39 -6.00 0.52
C PRO A 263 9.47 -4.91 0.60
N GLU A 264 9.06 -3.70 0.24
CA GLU A 264 9.91 -2.52 0.08
C GLU A 264 9.19 -1.28 0.61
N THR A 265 9.94 -0.22 0.90
CA THR A 265 9.40 0.98 1.54
C THR A 265 9.87 2.23 0.82
N LEU A 266 8.92 3.13 0.56
CA LEU A 266 9.16 4.50 0.16
C LEU A 266 8.86 5.43 1.33
N VAL A 267 9.74 6.37 1.59
CA VAL A 267 9.52 7.47 2.52
C VAL A 267 9.49 8.77 1.74
N VAL A 268 8.40 9.51 1.90
CA VAL A 268 8.23 10.85 1.36
C VAL A 268 8.47 11.84 2.50
N VAL A 269 9.43 12.74 2.31
CA VAL A 269 9.66 13.85 3.21
C VAL A 269 9.32 15.15 2.50
N ALA A 270 8.45 15.95 3.09
CA ALA A 270 8.03 17.26 2.59
C ALA A 270 8.37 18.36 3.59
N SER A 271 8.76 19.53 3.10
CA SER A 271 9.13 20.69 3.92
C SER A 271 8.86 22.00 3.19
N THR A 272 8.41 23.04 3.91
CA THR A 272 8.26 24.40 3.34
C THR A 272 9.60 25.12 3.16
N SER A 273 10.68 24.59 3.73
CA SER A 273 12.06 25.04 3.48
C SER A 273 12.88 23.97 2.77
N PRO A 274 13.96 24.37 2.06
CA PRO A 274 14.88 23.44 1.41
C PRO A 274 15.29 22.28 2.31
N LEU A 275 15.20 21.06 1.78
CA LEU A 275 15.62 19.87 2.49
C LEU A 275 17.16 19.86 2.65
N PRO A 276 17.70 19.46 3.81
CA PRO A 276 19.14 19.37 4.01
C PRO A 276 19.79 18.44 2.97
N PRO A 277 21.05 18.69 2.57
CA PRO A 277 21.75 17.80 1.65
C PRO A 277 21.81 16.38 2.21
N GLU A 278 21.93 15.40 1.31
CA GLU A 278 22.01 14.00 1.71
C GLU A 278 23.20 13.74 2.61
N SER A 279 22.95 13.05 3.72
CA SER A 279 23.99 12.61 4.64
C SER A 279 24.29 11.14 4.40
N THR A 280 25.56 10.83 4.13
CA THR A 280 26.05 9.45 4.03
C THR A 280 26.14 8.76 5.39
N ALA A 281 26.02 9.50 6.50
CA ALA A 281 26.22 8.99 7.86
C ALA A 281 25.11 8.04 8.35
N TYR A 282 23.94 8.03 7.69
CA TYR A 282 22.74 7.33 8.18
C TYR A 282 22.22 6.25 7.22
N ARG A 283 23.06 5.74 6.31
CA ARG A 283 22.65 4.74 5.29
C ARG A 283 22.37 3.33 5.81
N TRP A 284 22.54 3.09 7.10
CA TRP A 284 22.43 1.75 7.70
C TRP A 284 21.04 1.43 8.24
N SER A 285 20.15 2.42 8.33
CA SER A 285 18.76 2.27 8.82
C SER A 285 17.90 3.40 8.26
N LEU A 286 16.76 3.08 7.65
CA LEU A 286 15.85 4.07 7.06
C LEU A 286 15.28 4.99 8.13
N GLY A 287 14.92 4.43 9.28
CA GLY A 287 14.44 5.20 10.43
C GLY A 287 15.48 6.23 10.91
N ASP A 288 16.75 5.83 11.02
CA ASP A 288 17.80 6.76 11.45
C ASP A 288 18.12 7.82 10.39
N TYR A 289 18.04 7.46 9.11
CA TYR A 289 18.16 8.42 8.00
C TYR A 289 17.08 9.50 8.07
N VAL A 290 15.81 9.08 8.21
CA VAL A 290 14.66 9.97 8.28
C VAL A 290 14.73 10.84 9.54
N ARG A 291 15.08 10.25 10.69
CA ARG A 291 15.27 10.98 11.95
C ARG A 291 16.34 12.06 11.84
N GLY A 292 17.50 11.73 11.28
CA GLY A 292 18.60 12.67 11.09
C GLY A 292 18.21 13.84 10.17
N LEU A 293 17.37 13.58 9.16
CA LEU A 293 16.84 14.61 8.27
C LEU A 293 15.83 15.51 9.00
N GLN A 294 14.90 14.94 9.76
CA GLN A 294 13.96 15.70 10.59
C GLN A 294 14.68 16.58 11.62
N GLN A 295 15.69 16.06 12.30
CA GLN A 295 16.47 16.83 13.28
C GLN A 295 17.15 18.04 12.66
N GLN A 296 17.69 17.91 11.45
CA GLN A 296 18.28 19.02 10.72
C GLN A 296 17.23 20.05 10.30
N LEU A 297 16.04 19.60 9.85
CA LEU A 297 14.94 20.51 9.51
C LEU A 297 14.43 21.30 10.72
N VAL A 298 14.30 20.67 11.88
CA VAL A 298 13.91 21.35 13.12
C VAL A 298 14.93 22.42 13.54
N GLN A 299 16.20 22.19 13.23
CA GLN A 299 17.29 23.14 13.52
C GLN A 299 17.44 24.22 12.43
N SER A 300 16.73 24.11 11.31
CA SER A 300 16.82 25.07 10.22
C SER A 300 16.19 26.42 10.60
N PRO A 301 16.79 27.54 10.16
CA PRO A 301 16.19 28.87 10.32
C PRO A 301 14.79 28.92 9.71
N GLY A 302 13.86 29.61 10.38
CA GLY A 302 12.49 29.80 9.89
C GLY A 302 11.46 28.77 10.37
N SER A 303 11.87 27.77 11.17
CA SER A 303 10.96 26.75 11.74
C SER A 303 10.06 26.12 10.68
N PRO A 304 10.64 25.44 9.67
CA PRO A 304 9.88 24.91 8.55
C PRO A 304 8.79 23.96 9.03
N GLN A 305 7.64 24.02 8.36
CA GLN A 305 6.65 22.99 8.53
C GLN A 305 7.10 21.76 7.76
N THR A 306 6.94 20.57 8.37
CA THR A 306 7.42 19.31 7.79
C THR A 306 6.37 18.21 7.89
N ALA A 307 6.40 17.32 6.91
CA ALA A 307 5.66 16.07 6.93
C ALA A 307 6.54 14.92 6.47
N VAL A 308 6.27 13.74 7.03
CA VAL A 308 6.90 12.48 6.64
C VAL A 308 5.79 11.47 6.42
N LEU A 309 5.81 10.77 5.30
CA LEU A 309 4.88 9.68 5.02
C LEU A 309 5.64 8.44 4.61
N THR A 310 5.15 7.29 5.05
CA THR A 310 5.64 5.98 4.59
C THR A 310 4.63 5.38 3.63
N VAL A 311 5.14 4.86 2.53
CA VAL A 311 4.37 4.21 1.49
C VAL A 311 5.02 2.86 1.23
N SER A 312 4.30 1.79 1.58
CA SER A 312 4.81 0.43 1.39
C SER A 312 4.38 -0.14 0.05
N LEU A 313 5.21 -1.03 -0.50
CA LEU A 313 4.89 -1.84 -1.66
C LEU A 313 5.50 -3.24 -1.52
N THR A 314 5.11 -4.15 -2.40
CA THR A 314 5.73 -5.47 -2.50
C THR A 314 6.02 -5.80 -3.95
N THR A 315 7.27 -6.10 -4.26
CA THR A 315 7.70 -6.50 -5.59
C THR A 315 7.67 -8.03 -5.72
N VAL A 316 7.28 -8.53 -6.89
CA VAL A 316 7.23 -9.96 -7.22
C VAL A 316 7.72 -10.19 -8.64
N LYS A 317 8.16 -11.41 -8.94
CA LYS A 317 8.52 -11.80 -10.32
C LYS A 317 7.31 -11.86 -11.24
#